data_AF-A0A4Y7ZHS3-F1
#
_entry.id   AF-A0A4Y7ZHS3-F1
#
_cell.length_a   1.000
_cell.length_b   1.000
_cell.length_c   1.000
_cell.angle_alpha   90.00
_cell.angle_beta   90.00
_cell.angle_gamma   90.00
#
_symmetry.space_group_name_H-M   'P 1'
#
loop_
_entity.id
_entity.type
_entity.pdbx_description
1 polymer ?
#
loop_
_entity_poly.entity_id
_entity_poly.type
_entity_poly.pdbx_seq_one_letter_code
_entity_poly.pdbx_strand_id
1 'polypeptide(L)'
;MIKKIVFTTIFTTTFLLAGCNTEETVKMELDTIDKKVSYMFAFGSASQVQDAGITFDVDVVRQAIEDANSGREPRLSIEEMQAAHNAFKLMQLEGNEN
;
A
#
# COMPACT_ATOMS: atom_id res chain seq x y z
N MET A 1 -50.83 -29.24 -42.50
CA MET A 1 -51.03 -30.01 -41.24
C MET A 1 -49.74 -29.96 -40.45
N ILE A 2 -49.82 -29.51 -39.20
CA ILE A 2 -48.71 -29.29 -38.28
C ILE A 2 -48.27 -30.62 -37.66
N LYS A 3 -46.97 -30.89 -37.60
CA LYS A 3 -46.42 -31.83 -36.60
C LYS A 3 -45.19 -31.21 -35.94
N LYS A 4 -45.36 -30.91 -34.66
CA LYS A 4 -44.44 -30.21 -33.76
C LYS A 4 -43.21 -31.08 -33.50
N ILE A 5 -42.02 -30.53 -33.68
CA ILE A 5 -40.83 -30.97 -32.94
C ILE A 5 -40.16 -29.72 -32.40
N VAL A 6 -40.33 -29.54 -31.10
CA VAL A 6 -39.69 -28.56 -30.24
C VAL A 6 -38.31 -29.10 -29.93
N PHE A 7 -37.24 -28.39 -30.29
CA PHE A 7 -35.96 -28.48 -29.58
C PHE A 7 -35.36 -27.09 -29.49
N THR A 8 -35.68 -26.46 -28.36
CA THR A 8 -35.08 -25.26 -27.80
C THR A 8 -33.59 -25.50 -27.58
N THR A 9 -32.72 -24.79 -28.29
CA THR A 9 -31.29 -24.72 -27.95
C THR A 9 -31.02 -23.33 -27.38
N ILE A 10 -30.94 -23.29 -26.06
CA ILE A 10 -30.45 -22.15 -25.28
C ILE A 10 -28.99 -21.96 -25.65
N PHE A 11 -28.66 -20.85 -26.32
CA PHE A 11 -27.26 -20.45 -26.52
C PHE A 11 -26.82 -19.72 -25.25
N THR A 12 -26.17 -20.45 -24.36
CA THR A 12 -25.70 -19.95 -23.06
C THR A 12 -24.59 -18.93 -23.27
N THR A 13 -24.86 -17.69 -22.88
CA THR A 13 -23.92 -16.56 -22.90
C THR A 13 -22.70 -16.88 -22.05
N THR A 14 -21.52 -17.04 -22.67
CA THR A 14 -20.27 -17.07 -21.91
C THR A 14 -19.75 -15.64 -21.80
N PHE A 15 -20.12 -14.98 -20.69
CA PHE A 15 -19.45 -13.78 -20.21
C PHE A 15 -18.00 -14.18 -19.86
N LEU A 16 -17.05 -13.89 -20.73
CA LEU A 16 -15.64 -13.93 -20.38
C LEU A 16 -15.35 -12.70 -19.52
N LEU A 17 -15.57 -12.82 -18.21
CA LEU A 17 -14.97 -11.93 -17.22
C LEU A 17 -13.45 -12.14 -17.26
N ALA A 18 -12.78 -11.45 -18.18
CA ALA A 18 -11.34 -11.20 -18.09
C ALA A 18 -11.11 -10.21 -16.93
N GLY A 19 -11.31 -10.72 -15.72
CA GLY A 19 -11.06 -10.06 -14.44
C GLY A 19 -10.17 -10.94 -13.59
N CYS A 20 -9.10 -11.49 -14.18
CA CYS A 20 -7.97 -12.00 -13.41
C CYS A 20 -7.09 -10.79 -13.06
N ASN A 21 -7.49 -10.03 -12.05
CA ASN A 21 -6.53 -9.23 -11.28
C ASN A 21 -5.74 -10.23 -10.40
N THR A 22 -4.97 -11.10 -11.04
CA THR A 22 -3.88 -11.78 -10.34
C THR A 22 -2.89 -10.66 -10.07
N GLU A 23 -2.92 -10.12 -8.85
CA GLU A 23 -1.81 -9.35 -8.34
C GLU A 23 -0.60 -10.27 -8.42
N GLU A 24 0.14 -10.12 -9.52
CA GLU A 24 1.43 -10.71 -9.72
C GLU A 24 2.26 -10.10 -8.59
N THR A 25 2.47 -10.86 -7.52
CA THR A 25 3.38 -10.47 -6.45
C THR A 25 4.77 -10.48 -7.07
N VAL A 26 5.14 -9.35 -7.69
CA VAL A 26 6.46 -9.14 -8.25
C VAL A 26 7.41 -9.28 -7.08
N LYS A 27 8.14 -10.40 -7.06
CA LYS A 27 9.17 -10.64 -6.05
C LYS A 27 10.17 -9.50 -6.14
N MET A 28 10.21 -8.66 -5.11
CA MET A 28 11.16 -7.56 -5.04
C MET A 28 12.58 -8.14 -4.92
N GLU A 29 13.38 -8.01 -5.97
CA GLU A 29 14.77 -8.44 -5.96
C GLU A 29 15.65 -7.40 -5.25
N LEU A 30 16.25 -7.78 -4.13
CA LEU A 30 17.21 -6.98 -3.35
C LEU A 30 18.65 -7.34 -3.76
N ASP A 31 18.97 -7.19 -5.05
CA ASP A 31 20.24 -7.60 -5.67
C ASP A 31 21.38 -6.57 -5.49
N THR A 32 21.05 -5.28 -5.40
CA THR A 32 22.04 -4.21 -5.18
C THR A 32 22.15 -3.79 -3.71
N ILE A 33 23.29 -3.19 -3.34
CA ILE A 33 23.48 -2.60 -2.00
C ILE A 33 22.44 -1.50 -1.77
N ASP A 34 22.20 -0.64 -2.75
CA ASP A 34 21.24 0.47 -2.63
C ASP A 34 19.83 -0.05 -2.30
N LYS A 35 19.35 -1.09 -2.99
CA LYS A 35 18.05 -1.70 -2.71
C LYS A 35 17.97 -2.29 -1.30
N LYS A 36 19.03 -2.95 -0.85
CA LYS A 36 19.10 -3.52 0.52
C LYS A 36 19.09 -2.44 1.58
N VAL A 37 19.81 -1.34 1.36
CA VAL A 37 19.87 -0.20 2.27
C VAL A 37 18.49 0.47 2.35
N SER A 38 17.86 0.76 1.21
CA SER A 38 16.51 1.32 1.16
C SER A 38 15.51 0.42 1.88
N TYR A 39 15.55 -0.90 1.63
CA TYR A 39 14.68 -1.87 2.31
C TYR A 39 14.90 -1.87 3.82
N MET A 40 16.16 -1.95 4.28
CA MET A 40 16.51 -1.99 5.70
C MET A 40 15.95 -0.77 6.44
N PHE A 41 16.15 0.44 5.89
CA PHE A 41 15.66 1.67 6.52
C PHE A 41 14.13 1.72 6.56
N ALA A 42 13.47 1.48 5.42
CA ALA A 42 12.01 1.53 5.35
C ALA A 42 11.35 0.48 6.25
N PHE A 43 11.87 -0.75 6.25
CA PHE A 43 11.36 -1.84 7.10
C PHE A 43 11.54 -1.50 8.59
N GLY A 44 12.72 -1.07 9.01
CA GLY A 44 12.98 -0.70 10.41
C GLY A 44 12.07 0.44 10.90
N SER A 45 11.89 1.48 10.07
CA SER A 45 10.97 2.58 10.40
C SER A 45 9.52 2.10 10.50
N ALA A 46 9.07 1.25 9.56
CA ALA A 46 7.73 0.70 9.58
C ALA A 46 7.47 -0.16 10.83
N SER A 47 8.43 -1.00 11.22
CA SER A 47 8.32 -1.81 12.44
C SER A 47 8.20 -0.94 13.69
N GLN A 48 9.02 0.11 13.82
CA GLN A 48 8.97 0.99 14.99
C GLN A 48 7.63 1.72 15.15
N VAL A 49 7.00 2.15 14.05
CA VAL A 49 5.69 2.82 14.15
C VAL A 49 4.55 1.83 14.36
N GLN A 50 4.69 0.59 13.88
CA GLN A 50 3.72 -0.49 14.15
C GLN A 50 3.69 -0.87 15.62
N ASP A 51 4.84 -0.85 16.30
CA ASP A 51 4.90 -1.03 17.75
C ASP A 51 4.09 0.05 18.51
N ALA A 52 3.93 1.24 17.90
CA ALA A 52 3.08 2.32 18.40
C ALA A 52 1.62 2.24 17.91
N GLY A 53 1.22 1.14 17.28
CA GLY A 53 -0.13 0.95 16.73
C GLY A 53 -0.41 1.71 15.44
N ILE A 54 0.61 2.27 14.80
CA ILE A 54 0.47 3.06 13.56
C ILE A 54 0.98 2.24 12.38
N THR A 55 0.19 2.21 11.30
CA THR A 55 0.65 1.68 10.01
C THR A 55 0.91 2.83 9.07
N PHE A 56 2.06 2.81 8.39
CA PHE A 56 2.32 3.81 7.35
C PHE A 56 1.34 3.68 6.18
N ASP A 57 0.83 4.81 5.74
CA ASP A 57 0.22 4.94 4.42
C ASP A 57 1.35 4.88 3.37
N VAL A 58 1.34 3.81 2.57
CA VAL A 58 2.40 3.52 1.59
C VAL A 58 2.49 4.60 0.53
N ASP A 59 1.36 5.17 0.10
CA ASP A 59 1.35 6.21 -0.92
C ASP A 59 1.90 7.53 -0.38
N VAL A 60 1.58 7.86 0.88
CA VAL A 60 2.14 9.05 1.55
C VAL A 60 3.65 8.90 1.74
N VAL A 61 4.12 7.74 2.20
CA VAL A 61 5.57 7.50 2.38
C VAL A 61 6.31 7.54 1.04
N ARG A 62 5.77 6.89 0.00
CA ARG A 62 6.34 6.94 -1.35
C ARG A 62 6.42 8.39 -1.85
N GLN A 63 5.35 9.16 -1.71
CA GLN A 63 5.33 10.56 -2.13
C GLN A 63 6.34 11.41 -1.36
N ALA A 64 6.50 11.19 -0.05
CA ALA A 64 7.48 11.90 0.77
C ALA A 64 8.92 11.60 0.34
N ILE A 65 9.24 10.35 0.02
CA ILE A 65 10.55 9.94 -0.52
C ILE A 65 10.78 10.61 -1.88
N GLU A 66 9.78 10.61 -2.76
CA GLU A 66 9.87 11.28 -4.07
C GLU A 66 10.08 12.79 -3.92
N ASP A 67 9.37 13.44 -2.99
CA ASP A 67 9.49 14.87 -2.71
C ASP A 67 10.91 15.21 -2.24
N ALA A 68 11.44 14.46 -1.27
CA ALA A 68 12.81 14.65 -0.77
C ALA A 68 13.89 14.41 -1.85
N ASN A 69 13.81 13.31 -2.60
CA ASN A 69 14.77 12.97 -3.65
C ASN A 69 14.74 13.96 -4.82
N SER A 70 13.60 14.61 -5.06
CA SER A 70 13.44 15.63 -6.08
C SER A 70 13.81 17.05 -5.59
N GLY A 71 14.19 17.20 -4.32
CA GLY A 71 14.46 18.50 -3.71
C GLY A 71 13.23 19.41 -3.62
N ARG A 72 12.02 18.84 -3.52
CA ARG A 72 10.80 19.60 -3.29
C ARG A 72 10.70 20.01 -1.82
N GLU A 73 10.06 21.16 -1.60
CA GLU A 73 9.73 21.61 -0.26
C GLU A 73 8.79 20.62 0.44
N PRO A 74 8.93 20.39 1.75
CA PRO A 74 7.99 19.58 2.52
C PRO A 74 6.56 20.11 2.38
N ARG A 75 5.61 19.18 2.26
CA ARG A 75 4.17 19.51 2.21
C ARG A 75 3.61 19.97 3.55
N LEU A 76 4.32 19.67 4.63
CA LEU A 76 3.99 20.10 5.98
C LEU A 76 4.83 21.32 6.34
N SER A 77 4.22 22.30 7.01
CA SER A 77 4.97 23.38 7.66
C SER A 77 5.84 22.83 8.80
N ILE A 78 6.78 23.64 9.28
CA ILE A 78 7.60 23.28 10.45
C ILE A 78 6.71 23.05 11.68
N GLU A 79 5.71 23.91 11.88
CA GLU A 79 4.75 23.80 12.98
C GLU A 79 3.92 22.52 12.89
N GLU A 80 3.47 22.15 11.69
CA GLU A 80 2.71 20.92 11.46
C GLU A 80 3.57 19.67 11.71
N MET A 81 4.82 19.68 11.27
CA MET A 81 5.77 18.60 11.55
C MET A 81 6.04 18.45 13.05
N GLN A 82 6.24 19.55 13.77
CA GLN A 82 6.44 19.54 15.22
C GLN A 82 5.22 19.03 15.96
N ALA A 83 4.01 19.49 15.58
CA ALA A 83 2.76 19.04 16.16
C ALA A 83 2.55 17.52 15.96
N ALA A 84 2.77 17.03 14.74
CA ALA A 84 2.66 15.61 14.43
C ALA A 84 3.68 14.77 15.23
N HIS A 85 4.93 15.25 15.35
CA HIS A 85 5.96 14.55 16.11
C HIS A 85 5.65 14.47 17.61
N ASN A 86 5.10 15.53 18.20
CA ASN A 86 4.68 15.54 19.60
C ASN A 86 3.48 14.61 19.84
N ALA A 87 2.50 14.61 18.92
CA ALA A 87 1.37 13.68 18.99
C ALA A 87 1.84 12.22 18.92
N PHE A 88 2.77 11.91 18.00
CA PHE A 88 3.35 10.57 17.87
C PHE A 88 4.08 10.12 19.16
N LYS A 89 4.86 11.01 19.78
CA LYS A 89 5.52 10.71 21.06
C LYS A 89 4.52 10.38 22.17
N LEU A 90 3.42 11.12 22.25
CA LEU A 90 2.39 10.87 23.27
C LEU A 90 1.76 9.49 23.06
N MET A 91 1.44 9.13 21.81
CA MET A 91 0.92 7.79 21.47
C MET A 91 1.89 6.68 21.88
N GLN A 92 3.20 6.87 21.70
CA GLN A 92 4.21 5.90 22.13
C GLN A 92 4.29 5.72 23.65
N LEU A 93 4.10 6.80 24.41
CA LEU A 93 4.10 6.72 25.87
C LEU A 93 2.88 5.97 26.38
N GLU A 94 1.68 6.31 25.86
CA GLU A 94 0.42 5.65 26.24
C GLU A 94 0.37 4.17 25.82
N GLY A 95 0.96 3.83 24.66
CA GLY A 95 1.04 2.44 24.19
C GLY A 95 1.95 1.54 25.03
N ASN A 96 2.88 2.11 25.80
CA ASN A 96 3.86 1.38 26.63
C ASN A 96 3.36 1.13 28.08
N GLU A 97 2.15 1.58 28.42
CA GLU A 97 1.56 1.43 29.77
C GLU A 97 0.61 0.21 29.89
N ASN A 98 0.54 -0.66 28.87
CA ASN A 98 -0.26 -1.90 28.87
C ASN A 98 0.61 -3.16 28.93
#